data_AF-A0A963JW03-F1
#
_entry.id   AF-A0A963JW03-F1
#
_cell.length_a   1.000
_cell.length_b   1.000
_cell.length_c   1.000
_cell.angle_alpha   90.00
_cell.angle_beta   90.00
_cell.angle_gamma   90.00
#
_symmetry.space_group_name_H-M   'P 1'
#
loop_
_entity.id
_entity.type
_entity.pdbx_description
1 polymer ?
#
loop_
_entity_poly.entity_id
_entity_poly.type
_entity_poly.pdbx_seq_one_letter_code
_entity_poly.pdbx_strand_id
1 'polypeptide(L)'
;MSGRRVETAGIEQAGEPVAFTFEGRRVEGLAGESLAAALTAAGIVDWRGTRAGERRSQFCGMGVCQECLVQVDGRPAERACLT
;
A
#
# COMPACT_ATOMS: atom_id res chain seq x y z
N MET A 1 -3.59 18.02 11.49
CA MET A 1 -2.87 18.27 10.24
C MET A 1 -3.32 17.21 9.25
N SER A 2 -3.85 17.61 8.09
CA SER A 2 -4.66 16.74 7.21
C SER A 2 -3.86 15.60 6.54
N GLY A 3 -2.52 15.61 6.58
CA GLY A 3 -1.68 14.57 5.95
C GLY A 3 -1.76 14.52 4.42
N ARG A 4 -2.50 15.43 3.80
CA ARG A 4 -2.74 15.49 2.35
C ARG A 4 -1.66 16.30 1.64
N ARG A 5 -1.23 15.81 0.46
CA ARG A 5 -0.30 16.54 -0.42
C ARG A 5 -0.94 17.68 -1.21
N VAL A 6 -2.28 17.68 -1.35
CA VAL A 6 -3.04 18.67 -2.12
C VAL A 6 -4.21 19.20 -1.30
N GLU A 7 -4.29 20.54 -1.23
CA GLU A 7 -5.31 21.31 -0.52
C GLU A 7 -6.05 22.23 -1.52
N THR A 8 -7.00 21.65 -2.27
CA THR A 8 -7.84 22.38 -3.23
C THR A 8 -9.31 22.04 -2.98
N ALA A 9 -10.18 23.04 -3.08
CA ALA A 9 -11.62 22.85 -2.95
C ALA A 9 -12.13 21.79 -3.95
N GLY A 10 -12.97 20.87 -3.46
CA GLY A 10 -13.55 19.78 -4.26
C GLY A 10 -12.71 18.51 -4.39
N ILE A 11 -11.49 18.46 -3.84
CA ILE A 11 -10.73 17.21 -3.70
C ILE A 11 -10.86 16.75 -2.26
N GLU A 12 -11.55 15.63 -2.02
CA GLU A 12 -11.75 15.05 -0.69
C GLU A 12 -11.23 13.61 -0.65
N GLN A 13 -10.99 13.06 0.55
CA GLN A 13 -10.69 11.64 0.67
C GLN A 13 -11.99 10.87 0.43
N ALA A 14 -11.97 9.91 -0.47
CA ALA A 14 -13.12 9.07 -0.77
C ALA A 14 -12.86 7.66 -0.21
N GLY A 15 -13.71 7.21 0.71
CA GLY A 15 -13.65 5.88 1.33
C GLY A 15 -13.85 5.94 2.85
N GLU A 16 -14.49 4.91 3.40
CA GLU A 16 -14.62 4.74 4.85
C GLU A 16 -13.27 4.30 5.45
N PRO A 17 -12.83 4.83 6.60
CA PRO A 17 -11.63 4.36 7.27
C PRO A 17 -11.67 2.88 7.58
N VAL A 18 -10.61 2.17 7.21
CA VAL A 18 -10.38 0.75 7.53
C VAL A 18 -8.98 0.58 8.11
N ALA A 19 -8.75 -0.56 8.76
CA ALA A 19 -7.43 -0.88 9.29
C ALA A 19 -7.09 -2.35 9.09
N PHE A 20 -5.82 -2.62 8.86
CA PHE A 20 -5.26 -3.95 8.76
C PHE A 20 -3.90 -4.02 9.48
N THR A 21 -3.31 -5.21 9.53
CA THR A 21 -1.98 -5.41 10.12
C THR A 21 -0.98 -5.80 9.03
N PHE A 22 0.19 -5.17 9.03
CA PHE A 22 1.31 -5.50 8.14
C PHE A 22 2.58 -5.63 8.98
N GLU A 23 3.22 -6.80 8.95
CA GLU A 23 4.45 -7.08 9.74
C GLU A 23 4.30 -6.70 11.23
N GLY A 24 3.14 -7.03 11.82
CA GLY A 24 2.81 -6.72 13.21
C GLY A 24 2.45 -5.25 13.50
N ARG A 25 2.43 -4.38 12.48
CA ARG A 25 2.08 -2.95 12.61
C ARG A 25 0.66 -2.72 12.13
N ARG A 26 -0.14 -1.98 12.92
CA ARG A 26 -1.45 -1.48 12.47
C ARG A 26 -1.24 -0.43 11.37
N VAL A 27 -1.94 -0.58 10.26
CA VAL A 27 -1.94 0.34 9.12
C VAL A 27 -3.37 0.82 8.91
N GLU A 28 -3.53 2.14 8.81
CA GLU A 28 -4.80 2.77 8.42
C GLU A 28 -4.86 2.89 6.90
N GLY A 29 -6.07 2.74 6.36
CA GLY A 29 -6.37 2.96 4.97
C GLY A 29 -7.83 3.33 4.75
N LEU A 30 -8.24 3.42 3.50
CA LEU A 30 -9.60 3.74 3.09
C LEU A 30 -10.21 2.58 2.29
N ALA A 31 -11.47 2.25 2.58
CA ALA A 31 -12.19 1.24 1.82
C ALA A 31 -12.20 1.59 0.32
N GLY A 32 -11.73 0.64 -0.50
CA GLY A 32 -11.64 0.79 -1.96
C GLY A 32 -10.28 1.26 -2.47
N GLU A 33 -9.36 1.68 -1.61
CA GLU A 33 -7.98 1.92 -2.02
C GLU A 33 -7.16 0.61 -2.01
N SER A 34 -6.11 0.57 -2.83
CA SER A 34 -5.18 -0.57 -2.84
C SER A 34 -4.31 -0.62 -1.57
N LEU A 35 -3.87 -1.81 -1.16
CA LEU A 35 -2.86 -2.01 -0.11
C LEU A 35 -1.60 -1.19 -0.37
N ALA A 36 -1.20 -1.05 -1.64
CA ALA A 36 -0.07 -0.22 -2.02
C ALA A 36 -0.25 1.25 -1.63
N ALA A 37 -1.45 1.79 -1.78
CA ALA A 37 -1.77 3.16 -1.41
C ALA A 37 -1.70 3.33 0.12
N ALA A 38 -2.35 2.44 0.87
CA ALA A 38 -2.36 2.45 2.33
C ALA A 38 -0.94 2.32 2.93
N LEU A 39 -0.15 1.35 2.45
CA LEU A 39 1.24 1.15 2.90
C LEU A 39 2.11 2.38 2.59
N THR A 40 1.97 2.96 1.40
CA THR A 40 2.72 4.17 1.01
C THR A 40 2.32 5.36 1.86
N ALA A 41 1.03 5.53 2.16
CA ALA A 41 0.53 6.60 3.03
C ALA A 41 1.04 6.44 4.47
N ALA A 42 1.17 5.21 4.94
CA ALA A 42 1.78 4.88 6.24
C ALA A 42 3.32 4.97 6.25
N GLY A 43 3.95 5.39 5.14
CA GLY A 43 5.41 5.52 5.02
C GLY A 43 6.16 4.18 4.95
N ILE A 44 5.46 3.08 4.69
CA ILE A 44 6.04 1.74 4.55
C ILE A 44 6.38 1.55 3.07
N VAL A 45 7.66 1.52 2.73
CA VAL A 45 8.15 1.44 1.33
C VAL A 45 9.06 0.23 1.08
N ASP A 46 9.13 -0.71 2.03
CA ASP A 46 10.00 -1.88 2.00
C ASP A 46 9.20 -3.17 2.19
N TRP A 47 8.53 -3.65 1.13
CA TRP A 47 7.48 -4.68 1.26
C TRP A 47 8.02 -6.11 1.13
N ARG A 48 9.06 -6.33 0.31
CA ARG A 48 9.78 -7.60 0.25
C ARG A 48 11.26 -7.42 -0.03
N GLY A 49 12.05 -8.45 0.24
CA GLY A 49 13.43 -8.58 -0.23
C GLY A 49 13.54 -9.45 -1.49
N THR A 50 14.55 -9.20 -2.33
CA THR A 50 14.99 -10.13 -3.37
C THR A 50 15.94 -11.17 -2.77
N ARG A 51 16.34 -12.17 -3.57
CA ARG A 51 17.40 -13.12 -3.21
C ARG A 51 18.77 -12.46 -2.97
N ALA A 52 19.01 -11.32 -3.62
CA ALA A 52 20.25 -10.54 -3.46
C ALA A 52 20.15 -9.50 -2.33
N GLY A 53 19.00 -9.41 -1.65
CA GLY A 53 18.80 -8.54 -0.49
C GLY A 53 18.25 -7.15 -0.81
N GLU A 54 17.97 -6.81 -2.07
CA GLU A 54 17.36 -5.52 -2.40
C GLU A 54 15.91 -5.47 -1.91
N ARG A 55 15.49 -4.31 -1.40
CA ARG A 55 14.11 -4.06 -0.99
C ARG A 55 13.27 -3.64 -2.18
N ARG A 56 12.04 -4.14 -2.26
CA ARG A 56 11.08 -3.87 -3.34
C ARG A 56 9.74 -3.41 -2.78
N SER A 57 9.08 -2.54 -3.51
CA SER A 57 7.78 -1.97 -3.19
C SER A 57 7.07 -1.44 -4.43
N GLN A 58 6.12 -0.52 -4.25
CA GLN A 58 5.43 0.13 -5.35
C GLN A 58 6.39 0.68 -6.40
N PHE A 59 6.23 0.23 -7.63
CA PHE A 59 6.90 0.83 -8.79
C PHE A 59 5.88 1.28 -9.83
N CYS A 60 5.20 0.35 -10.50
CA CYS A 60 4.40 0.72 -11.69
C CYS A 60 2.94 1.13 -11.44
N GLY A 61 2.31 0.87 -10.30
CA GLY A 61 0.86 1.18 -10.15
C GLY A 61 -0.11 0.20 -10.81
N MET A 62 0.33 -0.52 -11.84
CA MET A 62 -0.57 -1.17 -12.79
C MET A 62 -0.53 -2.70 -12.74
N GLY A 63 0.24 -3.28 -11.82
CA GLY A 63 0.33 -4.74 -11.63
C GLY A 63 1.18 -5.51 -12.65
N VAL A 64 1.91 -4.82 -13.54
CA VAL A 64 2.78 -5.45 -14.55
C VAL A 64 4.21 -5.75 -14.06
N CYS A 65 4.78 -4.89 -13.21
CA CYS A 65 6.18 -5.02 -12.80
C CYS A 65 6.44 -6.13 -11.76
N GLN A 66 5.39 -6.53 -11.02
CA GLN A 66 5.49 -7.49 -9.91
C GLN A 66 6.48 -7.08 -8.81
N GLU A 67 6.72 -5.77 -8.66
CA GLU A 67 7.58 -5.22 -7.61
C GLU A 67 6.85 -4.93 -6.29
N CYS A 68 5.54 -5.12 -6.24
CA CYS A 68 4.70 -4.85 -5.07
C CYS A 68 4.15 -6.12 -4.40
N LEU A 69 4.85 -7.24 -4.50
CA LEU A 69 4.32 -8.52 -3.99
C LEU A 69 4.31 -8.56 -2.46
N VAL A 70 3.18 -8.99 -1.89
CA VAL A 70 2.95 -9.19 -0.46
C VAL A 70 2.20 -10.51 -0.21
N GLN A 71 2.11 -10.94 1.04
CA GLN A 71 1.23 -12.03 1.46
C GLN A 71 -0.02 -11.46 2.12
N VAL A 72 -1.20 -11.88 1.66
CA VAL A 72 -2.49 -11.40 2.19
C VAL A 72 -3.28 -12.60 2.70
N ASP A 73 -3.50 -12.66 4.01
CA ASP A 73 -4.29 -13.71 4.67
C ASP A 73 -3.87 -15.14 4.25
N GLY A 74 -2.55 -15.36 4.19
CA GLY A 74 -1.99 -16.65 3.78
C GLY A 74 -1.79 -16.84 2.28
N ARG A 75 -2.32 -15.95 1.42
CA ARG A 75 -2.11 -16.00 -0.04
C ARG A 75 -0.80 -15.31 -0.41
N PRO A 76 0.20 -16.03 -0.94
CA PRO A 76 1.48 -15.43 -1.31
C PRO A 76 1.41 -14.71 -2.65
N ALA A 77 2.38 -13.82 -2.89
CA ALA A 77 2.59 -13.16 -4.18
C ALA A 77 1.38 -12.37 -4.71
N GLU A 78 0.60 -11.80 -3.81
CA GLU A 78 -0.47 -10.86 -4.16
C GLU A 78 0.13 -9.50 -4.54
N ARG A 79 -0.40 -8.86 -5.58
CA ARG A 79 0.08 -7.56 -6.03
C ARG A 79 -0.61 -6.49 -5.20
N ALA A 80 0.11 -5.85 -4.28
CA ALA A 80 -0.45 -4.83 -3.41
C ALA A 80 -1.06 -3.63 -4.17
N CYS A 81 -0.66 -3.39 -5.43
CA CYS A 81 -1.26 -2.33 -6.26
C CYS A 81 -2.61 -2.70 -6.90
N LEU A 82 -3.01 -3.97 -6.87
CA LEU A 82 -4.27 -4.47 -7.41
C LEU A 82 -5.13 -5.16 -6.34
N THR A 83 -4.65 -5.18 -5.10
CA THR A 83 -5.35 -5.68 -3.91
C THR A 83 -5.67 -4.48 -3.06
#